data_AF-A0A1E5QT92-F1
#
_entry.id   AF-A0A1E5QT92-F1
#
_cell.length_a   1.000
_cell.length_b   1.000
_cell.length_c   1.000
_cell.angle_alpha   90.00
_cell.angle_beta   90.00
_cell.angle_gamma   90.00
#
_symmetry.space_group_name_H-M   'P 1'
#
loop_
_entity.id
_entity.type
_entity.pdbx_description
1 polymer ?
#
loop_
_entity_poly.entity_id
_entity_poly.type
_entity_poly.pdbx_seq_one_letter_code
_entity_poly.pdbx_strand_id
1 'polypeptide(L)'
;MPINTKLYRVLIASPGDVIEEREIIREEINRWNSMNTKSMKITLLPIGWETDATPDLRERGQAVINRQLVDNCDILIGIFWTRIGTPTPKAKSGTVEEIERALAEGKRCMVYFSDKPISPSTMNKEQSERLEEYKQDLKNTGLTSQYKDTHDFKEQVFRHINNSVLEIEKEDKERRAAEQEAKTTEQALGLHSETNTNIKRENITLLNQTKEVDITFTNLSNAQRTVRYLLTSPFGIQDMEDAKEREINKIKEVLNSPDLATLFNTKQVNSETISPICQIMETASTPSMFAVSSIAKYGDDSSIDWLEITGDWIERLSTRIIENGYYQYVSYLKTYPALLLLYSLGISALRSGNIYFLKELTNRRVYLSDTGQEVNILYNLNSRYVFYNDLGKFIKTGFETKYTPVSDHLAPLIKNKLYPHEEDQKYINWFDLFEFLISLKFVEKCNCSYLINGSFVWRHETKNFIIKAIQGAVCQNSKLGKTVLGLFDDITNFKELAHRYDSLALEYNSSLGFDRSYPSYISELITRAEKNT
;
A
#
# COMPACT_ATOMS: atom_id res chain seq x y z
N MET A 1 17.11 29.85 -25.66
CA MET A 1 15.93 28.98 -25.83
C MET A 1 15.53 28.44 -24.46
N PRO A 2 14.23 28.35 -24.13
CA PRO A 2 13.77 27.79 -22.87
C PRO A 2 14.11 26.29 -22.78
N ILE A 3 14.38 25.81 -21.57
CA ILE A 3 14.65 24.38 -21.28
C ILE A 3 13.54 23.83 -20.38
N ASN A 4 13.11 22.60 -20.64
CA ASN A 4 12.14 21.89 -19.78
C ASN A 4 12.88 21.14 -18.68
N THR A 5 12.43 21.31 -17.44
CA THR A 5 13.04 20.73 -16.23
C THR A 5 11.99 20.08 -15.33
N LYS A 6 12.34 19.00 -14.64
CA LYS A 6 11.54 18.45 -13.54
C LYS A 6 11.77 19.30 -12.28
N LEU A 7 10.69 19.73 -11.64
CA LEU A 7 10.75 20.55 -10.42
C LEU A 7 10.55 19.66 -9.19
N TYR A 8 11.45 19.73 -8.21
CA TYR A 8 11.29 19.09 -6.90
C TYR A 8 11.19 20.14 -5.80
N ARG A 9 10.20 20.04 -4.95
CA ARG A 9 9.93 20.96 -3.84
C ARG A 9 10.69 20.50 -2.60
N VAL A 10 11.57 21.36 -2.09
CA VAL A 10 12.43 21.09 -0.93
C VAL A 10 11.91 21.90 0.25
N LEU A 11 11.22 21.23 1.18
CA LEU A 11 10.70 21.87 2.38
C LEU A 11 11.78 22.06 3.43
N ILE A 12 11.96 23.29 3.91
CA ILE A 12 12.87 23.63 5.00
C ILE A 12 12.04 23.73 6.29
N ALA A 13 12.19 22.73 7.15
CA ALA A 13 11.49 22.60 8.42
C ALA A 13 12.44 22.95 9.56
N SER A 14 12.10 23.98 10.36
CA SER A 14 12.94 24.35 11.49
C SER A 14 12.21 25.16 12.56
N PRO A 15 12.71 25.17 13.81
CA PRO A 15 12.33 26.17 14.79
C PRO A 15 12.85 27.57 14.41
N GLY A 16 12.40 28.58 15.15
CA GLY A 16 12.70 29.99 14.84
C GLY A 16 14.14 30.45 15.11
N ASP A 17 14.98 29.67 15.79
CA ASP A 17 16.34 30.05 16.21
C ASP A 17 17.45 29.72 15.21
N VAL A 18 17.11 29.18 14.04
CA VAL A 18 18.07 28.78 12.98
C VAL A 18 17.81 29.53 11.66
N ILE A 19 17.71 30.86 11.75
CA ILE A 19 17.44 31.73 10.57
C ILE A 19 18.61 31.66 9.57
N GLU A 20 19.85 31.71 10.07
CA GLU A 20 21.06 31.70 9.24
C GLU A 20 21.14 30.39 8.43
N GLU A 21 20.86 29.25 9.05
CA GLU A 21 20.87 27.93 8.41
C GLU A 21 19.81 27.80 7.32
N ARG A 22 18.62 28.39 7.53
CA ARG A 22 17.57 28.40 6.52
C ARG A 22 18.01 29.13 5.27
N GLU A 23 18.68 30.27 5.41
CA GLU A 23 19.24 31.00 4.26
C GLU A 23 20.35 30.20 3.58
N ILE A 24 21.25 29.56 4.35
CA ILE A 24 22.30 28.71 3.78
C ILE A 24 21.71 27.60 2.91
N ILE A 25 20.62 26.93 3.34
CA ILE A 25 19.97 25.91 2.52
C ILE A 25 19.43 26.51 1.21
N ARG A 26 18.77 27.67 1.27
CA ARG A 26 18.24 28.33 0.07
C ARG A 26 19.37 28.71 -0.90
N GLU A 27 20.47 29.24 -0.38
CA GLU A 27 21.67 29.56 -1.15
C GLU A 27 22.27 28.32 -1.81
N GLU A 28 22.42 27.22 -1.07
CA GLU A 28 23.01 25.99 -1.63
C GLU A 28 22.09 25.30 -2.63
N ILE A 29 20.76 25.39 -2.46
CA ILE A 29 19.80 24.96 -3.48
C ILE A 29 19.95 25.79 -4.76
N ASN A 30 20.06 27.12 -4.62
CA ASN A 30 20.26 28.02 -5.77
C ASN A 30 21.61 27.77 -6.46
N ARG A 31 22.67 27.52 -5.69
CA ARG A 31 23.99 27.13 -6.19
C ARG A 31 23.89 25.82 -6.97
N TRP A 32 23.23 24.81 -6.39
CA TRP A 32 23.03 23.51 -7.03
C TRP A 32 22.26 23.65 -8.35
N ASN A 33 21.17 24.41 -8.37
CA ASN A 33 20.39 24.69 -9.58
C ASN A 33 21.25 25.36 -10.66
N SER A 34 22.02 26.38 -10.28
CA SER A 34 22.91 27.11 -11.21
C SER A 34 23.95 26.20 -11.88
N MET A 35 24.42 25.19 -11.16
CA MET A 35 25.43 24.24 -11.65
C MET A 35 24.83 23.07 -12.43
N ASN A 36 23.66 22.56 -12.03
CA ASN A 36 23.16 21.26 -12.47
C ASN A 36 21.87 21.30 -13.29
N THR A 37 21.08 22.37 -13.22
CA THR A 37 19.75 22.39 -13.85
C THR A 37 19.81 22.16 -15.36
N LYS A 38 20.80 22.72 -16.04
CA LYS A 38 20.93 22.56 -17.50
C LYS A 38 21.34 21.14 -17.90
N SER A 39 22.26 20.52 -17.16
CA SER A 39 22.78 19.18 -17.48
C SER A 39 21.81 18.08 -17.04
N MET A 40 21.25 18.19 -15.83
CA MET A 40 20.37 17.18 -15.24
C MET A 40 18.90 17.36 -15.60
N LYS A 41 18.51 18.53 -16.12
CA LYS A 41 17.09 18.91 -16.35
C LYS A 41 16.24 18.78 -15.09
N ILE A 42 16.84 19.06 -13.94
CA ILE A 42 16.21 19.04 -12.62
C ILE A 42 16.36 20.43 -12.00
N THR A 43 15.30 20.91 -11.37
CA THR A 43 15.29 22.17 -10.63
C THR A 43 14.73 21.90 -9.24
N LEU A 44 15.38 22.43 -8.22
CA LEU A 44 14.96 22.36 -6.84
C LEU A 44 14.31 23.69 -6.43
N LEU A 45 13.12 23.63 -5.85
CA LEU A 45 12.42 24.80 -5.33
C LEU A 45 12.45 24.76 -3.80
N PRO A 46 13.22 25.65 -3.13
CA PRO A 46 13.14 25.74 -1.68
C PRO A 46 11.79 26.32 -1.29
N ILE A 47 11.09 25.65 -0.37
CA ILE A 47 9.83 26.13 0.19
C ILE A 47 9.90 26.14 1.72
N GLY A 48 9.17 27.06 2.35
CA GLY A 48 9.10 27.19 3.81
C GLY A 48 7.85 27.93 4.26
N TRP A 49 7.51 27.83 5.54
CA TRP A 49 6.28 28.44 6.06
C TRP A 49 6.25 29.97 5.90
N GLU A 50 7.40 30.65 5.98
CA GLU A 50 7.49 32.11 5.84
C GLU A 50 7.28 32.59 4.40
N THR A 51 7.62 31.75 3.42
CA THR A 51 7.66 32.12 2.00
C THR A 51 6.47 31.59 1.22
N ASP A 52 5.91 30.45 1.64
CA ASP A 52 4.96 29.68 0.84
C ASP A 52 3.67 29.31 1.59
N ALA A 53 3.58 29.55 2.90
CA ALA A 53 2.32 29.38 3.60
C ALA A 53 1.42 30.59 3.39
N THR A 54 0.19 30.34 2.95
CA THR A 54 -0.86 31.34 2.82
C THR A 54 -1.79 31.29 4.03
N PRO A 55 -2.16 32.44 4.63
CA PRO A 55 -3.15 32.48 5.70
C PRO A 55 -4.44 31.78 5.28
N ASP A 56 -4.83 30.76 6.03
CA ASP A 56 -6.06 30.01 5.77
C ASP A 56 -6.75 29.69 7.11
N LEU A 57 -7.99 30.16 7.25
CA LEU A 57 -8.80 29.99 8.47
C LEU A 57 -9.68 28.73 8.43
N ARG A 58 -9.63 27.94 7.35
CA ARG A 58 -10.39 26.68 7.25
C ARG A 58 -9.92 25.61 8.25
N GLU A 59 -8.67 25.71 8.71
CA GLU A 59 -8.07 24.77 9.65
C GLU A 59 -7.24 25.52 10.72
N ARG A 60 -6.95 24.87 11.84
CA ARG A 60 -6.22 25.49 12.97
C ARG A 60 -4.72 25.20 12.90
N GLY A 61 -3.91 26.25 13.04
CA GLY A 61 -2.49 26.16 13.41
C GLY A 61 -1.64 25.37 12.41
N GLN A 62 -0.87 24.40 12.93
CA GLN A 62 0.10 23.59 12.16
C GLN A 62 -0.54 22.77 11.03
N ALA A 63 -1.83 22.45 11.11
CA ALA A 63 -2.54 21.67 10.09
C ALA A 63 -2.52 22.35 8.71
N VAL A 64 -2.65 23.68 8.68
CA VAL A 64 -2.59 24.48 7.45
C VAL A 64 -1.21 24.37 6.80
N ILE A 65 -0.14 24.49 7.61
CA ILE A 65 1.25 24.42 7.15
C ILE A 65 1.53 23.01 6.60
N ASN A 66 1.09 21.98 7.31
CA ASN A 66 1.26 20.58 6.87
C ASN A 66 0.59 20.34 5.51
N ARG A 67 -0.67 20.74 5.35
CA ARG A 67 -1.42 20.57 4.11
C ARG A 67 -0.83 21.36 2.95
N GLN A 68 -0.41 22.60 3.19
CA GLN A 68 0.12 23.46 2.14
C GLN A 68 1.54 23.06 1.71
N LEU A 69 2.39 22.69 2.67
CA LEU A 69 3.82 22.54 2.44
C LEU A 69 4.31 21.09 2.57
N VAL A 70 4.03 20.43 3.69
CA VAL A 70 4.54 19.07 3.95
C VAL A 70 3.99 18.09 2.94
N ASP A 71 2.68 18.07 2.72
CA ASP A 71 2.02 17.11 1.82
C ASP A 71 2.50 17.23 0.37
N ASN A 72 2.93 18.43 -0.03
CA ASN A 72 3.33 18.74 -1.41
C ASN A 72 4.85 18.82 -1.63
N CYS A 73 5.68 18.56 -0.61
CA CYS A 73 7.12 18.51 -0.80
C CYS A 73 7.61 17.14 -1.30
N ASP A 74 8.74 17.13 -2.00
CA ASP A 74 9.41 15.90 -2.45
C ASP A 74 10.58 15.53 -1.53
N ILE A 75 11.24 16.55 -0.97
CA ILE A 75 12.38 16.45 -0.06
C ILE A 75 12.09 17.34 1.14
N LEU A 76 12.40 16.86 2.35
CA LEU A 76 12.35 17.66 3.58
C LEU A 76 13.75 17.80 4.18
N ILE A 77 14.12 19.02 4.56
CA ILE A 77 15.33 19.33 5.31
C ILE A 77 14.93 19.89 6.68
N GLY A 78 15.19 19.11 7.73
CA GLY A 78 14.94 19.47 9.12
C GLY A 78 16.20 20.02 9.79
N ILE A 79 16.08 21.12 10.55
CA ILE A 79 17.22 21.72 11.26
C ILE A 79 16.84 22.01 12.71
N PHE A 80 17.73 21.67 13.64
CA PHE A 80 17.60 22.01 15.05
C PHE A 80 18.90 22.58 15.63
N TRP A 81 18.78 23.50 16.59
CA TRP A 81 19.90 24.01 17.37
C TRP A 81 19.64 23.92 18.88
N THR A 82 19.09 24.97 19.51
CA THR A 82 18.95 25.00 20.98
C THR A 82 17.57 24.58 21.47
N ARG A 83 16.60 24.48 20.55
CA ARG A 83 15.20 24.23 20.87
C ARG A 83 14.58 23.23 19.91
N ILE A 84 13.62 22.48 20.44
CA ILE A 84 12.75 21.61 19.64
C ILE A 84 11.55 22.39 19.10
N GLY A 85 11.11 23.43 19.80
CA GLY A 85 9.97 24.28 19.44
C GLY A 85 8.76 24.09 20.37
N THR A 86 7.63 24.64 19.94
CA THR A 86 6.37 24.63 20.71
C THR A 86 5.56 23.38 20.37
N PRO A 87 5.07 22.62 21.37
CA PRO A 87 4.19 21.47 21.13
C PRO A 87 2.99 21.81 20.25
N THR A 88 2.61 20.87 19.40
CA THR A 88 1.33 20.90 18.68
C THR A 88 0.38 19.92 19.35
N PRO A 89 -0.91 19.89 18.96
CA PRO A 89 -1.82 18.85 19.45
C PRO A 89 -1.39 17.41 19.12
N LYS A 90 -0.46 17.23 18.15
CA LYS A 90 -0.09 15.91 17.61
C LYS A 90 1.37 15.53 17.86
N ALA A 91 2.27 16.48 18.15
CA ALA A 91 3.70 16.21 18.22
C ALA A 91 4.44 17.09 19.22
N LYS A 92 5.69 16.70 19.52
CA LYS A 92 6.60 17.41 20.42
C LYS A 92 6.86 18.86 19.96
N SER A 93 6.79 19.13 18.65
CA SER A 93 6.73 20.47 18.08
C SER A 93 6.21 20.49 16.64
N GLY A 94 5.96 21.68 16.08
CA GLY A 94 5.56 21.84 14.68
C GLY A 94 6.56 21.21 13.70
N THR A 95 7.85 21.50 13.86
CA THR A 95 8.92 20.91 13.04
C THR A 95 8.99 19.39 13.17
N VAL A 96 8.77 18.86 14.38
CA VAL A 96 8.72 17.41 14.60
C VAL A 96 7.53 16.80 13.86
N GLU A 97 6.36 17.44 13.92
CA GLU A 97 5.16 16.99 13.19
C GLU A 97 5.42 16.95 11.67
N GLU A 98 6.09 17.97 11.13
CA GLU A 98 6.46 18.05 9.71
C GLU A 98 7.39 16.90 9.30
N ILE A 99 8.43 16.61 10.09
CA ILE A 99 9.39 15.53 9.84
C ILE A 99 8.72 14.16 9.93
N GLU A 100 7.99 13.88 11.00
CA GLU A 100 7.33 12.59 11.22
C GLU A 100 6.29 12.30 10.13
N ARG A 101 5.55 13.32 9.70
CA ARG A 101 4.61 13.19 8.58
C ARG A 101 5.31 12.91 7.26
N ALA A 102 6.38 13.63 6.95
CA ALA A 102 7.14 13.39 5.71
C ALA A 102 7.77 11.98 5.69
N LEU A 103 8.30 11.51 6.82
CA LEU A 103 8.80 10.14 6.96
C LEU A 103 7.71 9.09 6.76
N ALA A 104 6.52 9.28 7.35
CA ALA A 104 5.38 8.38 7.19
C ALA A 104 4.90 8.29 5.73
N GLU A 105 5.07 9.37 4.95
CA GLU A 105 4.76 9.42 3.53
C GLU A 105 5.85 8.81 2.62
N GLY A 106 6.98 8.40 3.18
CA GLY A 106 8.13 7.85 2.45
C GLY A 106 8.99 8.90 1.75
N LYS A 107 8.90 10.17 2.17
CA LYS A 107 9.68 11.27 1.59
C LYS A 107 11.12 11.24 2.07
N ARG A 108 12.03 11.73 1.22
CA ARG A 108 13.44 11.87 1.59
C ARG A 108 13.59 12.98 2.62
N CYS A 109 14.00 12.62 3.83
CA CYS A 109 14.16 13.54 4.95
C CYS A 109 15.63 13.62 5.36
N MET A 110 16.21 14.82 5.37
CA MET A 110 17.56 15.09 5.87
C MET A 110 17.45 15.93 7.14
N VAL A 111 17.84 15.40 8.29
CA VAL A 111 17.73 16.10 9.58
C VAL A 111 19.11 16.44 10.14
N TYR A 112 19.30 17.71 10.51
CA TYR A 112 20.56 18.27 10.99
C TYR A 112 20.44 18.84 12.40
N PHE A 113 21.46 18.60 13.22
CA PHE A 113 21.59 19.15 14.57
C PHE A 113 22.86 20.01 14.66
N SER A 114 22.71 21.23 15.15
CA SER A 114 23.83 22.15 15.40
C SER A 114 24.56 21.81 16.69
N ASP A 115 25.88 21.71 16.61
CA ASP A 115 26.78 21.62 17.77
C ASP A 115 27.52 22.95 18.03
N LYS A 116 27.02 24.07 17.49
CA LYS A 116 27.57 25.41 17.74
C LYS A 116 27.58 25.71 19.26
N PRO A 117 28.68 26.25 19.82
CA PRO A 117 28.76 26.54 21.25
C PRO A 117 27.76 27.62 21.67
N ILE A 118 27.08 27.39 22.81
CA ILE A 118 26.06 28.29 23.36
C ILE A 118 26.47 28.71 24.77
N SER A 119 26.22 29.97 25.12
CA SER A 119 26.41 30.44 26.51
C SER A 119 25.46 29.71 27.46
N PRO A 120 25.92 29.17 28.60
CA PRO A 120 25.05 28.53 29.58
C PRO A 120 23.90 29.44 30.09
N SER A 121 24.09 30.76 30.06
CA SER A 121 23.08 31.74 30.47
C SER A 121 21.90 31.88 29.50
N THR A 122 22.06 31.49 28.23
CA THR A 122 21.02 31.58 27.19
C THR A 122 20.36 30.24 26.89
N MET A 123 20.84 29.15 27.51
CA MET A 123 20.36 27.79 27.28
C MET A 123 19.08 27.51 28.08
N ASN A 124 17.98 27.25 27.38
CA ASN A 124 16.78 26.73 28.01
C ASN A 124 16.94 25.21 28.19
N LYS A 125 17.14 24.78 29.45
CA LYS A 125 17.38 23.37 29.79
C LYS A 125 16.27 22.44 29.32
N GLU A 126 15.01 22.81 29.52
CA GLU A 126 13.85 21.98 29.14
C GLU A 126 13.77 21.76 27.62
N GLN A 127 13.98 22.82 26.83
CA GLN A 127 14.01 22.71 25.37
C GLN A 127 15.19 21.88 24.86
N SER A 128 16.35 22.01 25.50
CA SER A 128 17.55 21.23 25.17
C SER A 128 17.40 19.75 25.51
N GLU A 129 16.81 19.41 26.66
CA GLU A 129 16.56 18.03 27.08
C GLU A 129 15.58 17.34 26.12
N ARG A 130 14.46 18.00 25.80
CA ARG A 130 13.48 17.49 24.83
C ARG A 130 14.06 17.30 23.43
N LEU A 131 14.96 18.18 23.01
CA LEU A 131 15.64 18.07 21.73
C LEU A 131 16.60 16.87 21.70
N GLU A 132 17.34 16.63 22.79
CA GLU A 132 18.23 15.47 22.89
C GLU A 132 17.43 14.17 22.90
N GLU A 133 16.30 14.09 23.59
CA GLU A 133 15.38 12.94 23.50
C GLU A 133 14.95 12.67 22.06
N TYR A 134 14.48 13.71 21.35
CA TYR A 134 14.06 13.56 19.96
C TYR A 134 15.20 13.14 19.03
N LYS A 135 16.42 13.64 19.28
CA LYS A 135 17.63 13.22 18.56
C LYS A 135 17.92 11.73 18.75
N GLN A 136 17.71 11.20 19.95
CA GLN A 136 17.85 9.75 20.21
C GLN A 136 16.72 8.95 19.57
N ASP A 137 15.48 9.44 19.59
CA ASP A 137 14.34 8.81 18.91
C ASP A 137 14.61 8.66 17.39
N LEU A 138 15.16 9.69 16.75
CA LEU A 138 15.49 9.65 15.33
C LEU A 138 16.60 8.67 14.97
N LYS A 139 17.58 8.43 15.86
CA LYS A 139 18.64 7.43 15.63
C LYS A 139 18.10 6.01 15.48
N ASN A 140 16.95 5.70 16.10
CA ASN A 140 16.27 4.41 15.93
C ASN A 140 15.58 4.29 14.56
N THR A 141 15.33 5.41 13.89
CA THR A 141 14.60 5.48 12.61
C THR A 141 15.54 5.63 11.41
N GLY A 142 16.67 6.31 11.56
CA GLY A 142 17.62 6.53 10.48
C GLY A 142 18.85 7.34 10.89
N LEU A 143 19.63 7.75 9.89
CA LEU A 143 20.83 8.56 10.09
C LEU A 143 20.48 10.06 10.10
N THR A 144 20.98 10.77 11.11
CA THR A 144 20.94 12.23 11.21
C THR A 144 22.34 12.80 11.09
N SER A 145 22.46 14.08 10.73
CA SER A 145 23.77 14.74 10.64
C SER A 145 23.96 15.79 11.73
N GLN A 146 25.23 16.03 12.07
CA GLN A 146 25.65 17.06 13.01
C GLN A 146 26.63 18.01 12.31
N TYR A 147 26.61 19.28 12.68
CA TYR A 147 27.54 20.27 12.14
C TYR A 147 28.06 21.22 13.22
N LYS A 148 29.31 21.64 13.09
CA LYS A 148 30.02 22.43 14.11
C LYS A 148 29.84 23.94 13.95
N ASP A 149 29.75 24.37 12.70
CA ASP A 149 29.61 25.77 12.31
C ASP A 149 28.88 25.88 10.97
N THR A 150 28.64 27.12 10.51
CA THR A 150 27.92 27.37 9.26
C THR A 150 28.68 26.96 8.02
N HIS A 151 30.02 26.94 8.06
CA HIS A 151 30.83 26.52 6.92
C HIS A 151 30.72 25.01 6.72
N ASP A 152 30.86 24.24 7.79
CA ASP A 152 30.62 22.79 7.80
C ASP A 152 29.18 22.47 7.34
N PHE A 153 28.18 23.17 7.90
CA PHE A 153 26.78 23.00 7.49
C PHE A 153 26.57 23.21 5.99
N LYS A 154 27.15 24.28 5.44
CA LYS A 154 27.05 24.62 4.01
C LYS A 154 27.61 23.51 3.12
N GLU A 155 28.81 23.02 3.40
CA GLU A 155 29.44 21.94 2.64
C GLU A 155 28.64 20.63 2.72
N GLN A 156 28.12 20.32 3.91
CA GLN A 156 27.31 19.13 4.11
C GLN A 156 25.98 19.18 3.35
N VAL A 157 25.23 20.30 3.46
CA VAL A 157 23.94 20.47 2.78
C VAL A 157 24.11 20.34 1.27
N PHE A 158 25.11 21.01 0.68
CA PHE A 158 25.37 20.91 -0.74
C PHE A 158 25.65 19.48 -1.19
N ARG A 159 26.52 18.77 -0.47
CA ARG A 159 26.88 17.37 -0.76
C ARG A 159 25.66 16.45 -0.64
N HIS A 160 24.86 16.59 0.41
CA HIS A 160 23.71 15.72 0.65
C HIS A 160 22.56 15.99 -0.34
N ILE A 161 22.32 17.25 -0.72
CA ILE A 161 21.40 17.60 -1.81
C ILE A 161 21.87 16.94 -3.11
N ASN A 162 23.15 17.09 -3.45
CA ASN A 162 23.70 16.54 -4.68
C ASN A 162 23.53 15.00 -4.74
N ASN A 163 23.87 14.30 -3.66
CA ASN A 163 23.72 12.85 -3.60
C ASN A 163 22.25 12.43 -3.68
N SER A 164 21.35 13.15 -2.99
CA SER A 164 19.91 12.88 -3.02
C SER A 164 19.35 13.00 -4.44
N VAL A 165 19.77 14.01 -5.19
CA VAL A 165 19.31 14.19 -6.58
C VAL A 165 19.90 13.15 -7.52
N LEU A 166 21.17 12.75 -7.34
CA LEU A 166 21.78 11.68 -8.12
C LEU A 166 21.05 10.34 -7.92
N GLU A 167 20.65 10.02 -6.70
CA GLU A 167 19.84 8.84 -6.41
C GLU A 167 18.47 8.92 -7.10
N ILE A 168 17.78 10.05 -7.01
CA ILE A 168 16.51 10.29 -7.71
C ILE A 168 16.66 10.11 -9.23
N GLU A 169 17.74 10.61 -9.82
CA GLU A 169 18.00 10.47 -11.25
C GLU A 169 18.27 9.01 -11.64
N LYS A 170 19.02 8.28 -10.81
CA LYS A 170 19.30 6.85 -11.01
C LYS A 170 18.00 6.04 -10.97
N GLU A 171 17.15 6.28 -9.97
CA GLU A 171 15.84 5.63 -9.83
C GLU A 171 14.94 5.90 -11.05
N ASP A 172 14.92 7.13 -11.58
CA ASP A 172 14.15 7.47 -12.79
C ASP A 172 14.71 6.82 -14.06
N LYS A 173 16.04 6.69 -14.18
CA LYS A 173 16.69 5.99 -15.30
C LYS A 173 16.38 4.50 -15.29
N GLU A 174 16.49 3.85 -14.13
CA GLU A 174 16.17 2.42 -13.96
C GLU A 174 14.70 2.14 -14.28
N ARG A 175 13.79 3.00 -13.79
CA ARG A 175 12.36 2.90 -14.11
C ARG A 175 12.09 3.02 -15.60
N ARG A 176 12.70 4.01 -16.28
CA ARG A 176 12.52 4.20 -17.73
C ARG A 176 13.12 3.07 -18.56
N ALA A 177 14.25 2.52 -18.14
CA ALA A 177 14.86 1.37 -18.79
C ALA A 177 13.91 0.16 -18.74
N ALA A 178 13.31 -0.12 -17.57
CA ALA A 178 12.31 -1.17 -17.41
C ALA A 178 11.04 -0.92 -18.26
N GLU A 179 10.55 0.32 -18.32
CA GLU A 179 9.41 0.70 -19.18
C GLU A 179 9.73 0.53 -20.69
N GLN A 180 10.96 0.86 -21.12
CA GLN A 180 11.39 0.72 -22.51
C GLN A 180 11.65 -0.74 -22.89
N GLU A 181 12.17 -1.56 -21.97
CA GLU A 181 12.35 -3.01 -22.15
C GLU A 181 11.00 -3.72 -22.27
N ALA A 182 10.01 -3.33 -21.45
CA ALA A 182 8.63 -3.80 -21.57
C ALA A 182 8.03 -3.44 -22.94
N LYS A 183 8.21 -2.20 -23.39
CA LYS A 183 7.71 -1.73 -24.70
C LYS A 183 8.41 -2.40 -25.90
N THR A 184 9.70 -2.70 -25.78
CA THR A 184 10.47 -3.43 -26.80
C THR A 184 10.02 -4.88 -26.88
N THR A 185 9.68 -5.47 -25.73
CA THR A 185 9.09 -6.81 -25.64
C THR A 185 7.70 -6.86 -26.27
N GLU A 186 6.84 -5.85 -26.05
CA GLU A 186 5.55 -5.71 -26.72
C GLU A 186 5.66 -5.59 -28.25
N GLN A 187 6.66 -4.84 -28.75
CA GLN A 187 6.93 -4.68 -30.17
C GLN A 187 7.48 -5.97 -30.83
N ALA A 188 8.34 -6.71 -30.13
CA ALA A 188 8.87 -7.98 -30.59
C ALA A 188 7.80 -9.08 -30.69
N LEU A 189 6.68 -8.93 -29.99
CA LEU A 189 5.54 -9.84 -29.97
C LEU A 189 4.44 -9.48 -31.00
N GLY A 190 4.65 -8.48 -31.85
CA GLY A 190 3.71 -8.12 -32.93
C GLY A 190 2.41 -7.46 -32.47
N LEU A 191 2.36 -6.97 -31.24
CA LEU A 191 1.21 -6.23 -30.70
C LEU A 191 1.29 -4.77 -31.17
N HIS A 192 0.63 -4.44 -32.28
CA HIS A 192 0.40 -3.05 -32.66
C HIS A 192 -0.68 -2.45 -31.74
N SER A 193 -0.30 -1.61 -30.78
CA SER A 193 -1.22 -0.58 -30.30
C SER A 193 -1.15 0.60 -31.26
N GLU A 194 -2.24 0.82 -32.00
CA GLU A 194 -2.47 2.08 -32.68
C GLU A 194 -2.57 3.18 -31.62
N THR A 195 -1.46 3.80 -31.28
CA THR A 195 -1.46 5.05 -30.53
C THR A 195 -1.85 6.15 -31.51
N ASN A 196 -3.16 6.41 -31.58
CA ASN A 196 -3.76 7.56 -32.26
C ASN A 196 -3.02 8.84 -31.86
N THR A 197 -2.15 9.33 -32.76
CA THR A 197 -1.18 10.39 -32.50
C THR A 197 -1.70 11.78 -32.89
N ASN A 198 -3.02 11.98 -32.94
CA ASN A 198 -3.63 13.21 -33.47
C ASN A 198 -4.44 14.06 -32.49
N ILE A 199 -4.18 13.99 -31.18
CA ILE A 199 -4.72 14.97 -30.21
C ILE A 199 -3.58 15.76 -29.57
N LYS A 200 -2.88 16.53 -30.42
CA LYS A 200 -2.05 17.68 -29.98
C LYS A 200 -2.19 18.77 -31.02
N ARG A 201 -3.11 19.73 -30.80
CA ARG A 201 -2.86 21.17 -31.06
C ARG A 201 -3.99 22.16 -30.76
N GLU A 202 -5.22 21.78 -30.39
CA GLU A 202 -6.30 22.78 -30.23
C GLU A 202 -6.82 23.04 -28.81
N ASN A 203 -6.47 22.24 -27.81
CA ASN A 203 -7.00 22.42 -26.43
C ASN A 203 -6.22 23.40 -25.53
N ILE A 204 -5.37 24.27 -26.09
CA ILE A 204 -4.61 25.27 -25.30
C ILE A 204 -5.43 26.54 -25.00
N THR A 205 -6.65 26.68 -25.54
CA THR A 205 -7.39 27.96 -25.50
C THR A 205 -8.73 27.91 -24.75
N LEU A 206 -8.87 27.08 -23.71
CA LEU A 206 -10.06 27.07 -22.82
C LEU A 206 -9.69 26.86 -21.34
N LEU A 207 -8.65 27.57 -20.89
CA LEU A 207 -8.05 27.48 -19.55
C LEU A 207 -8.83 28.14 -18.40
N ASN A 208 -10.15 28.35 -18.52
CA ASN A 208 -10.96 28.96 -17.45
C ASN A 208 -12.31 28.25 -17.26
N GLN A 209 -12.33 27.08 -16.63
CA GLN A 209 -13.39 26.53 -15.76
C GLN A 209 -13.01 25.10 -15.33
N THR A 210 -12.94 24.87 -14.01
CA THR A 210 -12.81 23.58 -13.29
C THR A 210 -11.83 22.55 -13.87
N LYS A 211 -10.62 22.44 -13.28
CA LYS A 211 -9.74 21.27 -13.49
C LYS A 211 -10.45 20.01 -12.97
N GLU A 212 -11.02 19.20 -13.87
CA GLU A 212 -11.24 17.78 -13.61
C GLU A 212 -9.88 17.15 -13.31
N VAL A 213 -9.71 16.66 -12.08
CA VAL A 213 -8.62 15.73 -11.76
C VAL A 213 -8.98 14.44 -12.48
N ASP A 214 -8.16 14.01 -13.43
CA ASP A 214 -8.36 12.72 -14.10
C ASP A 214 -8.14 11.58 -13.09
N ILE A 215 -9.22 11.09 -12.49
CA ILE A 215 -9.20 10.04 -11.47
C ILE A 215 -8.93 8.70 -12.15
N THR A 216 -7.64 8.37 -12.17
CA THR A 216 -7.09 7.14 -12.76
C THR A 216 -6.14 6.45 -11.79
N PHE A 217 -5.92 5.15 -12.03
CA PHE A 217 -5.07 4.26 -11.23
C PHE A 217 -4.04 3.56 -12.13
N THR A 218 -3.36 4.33 -12.99
CA THR A 218 -2.47 3.81 -14.06
C THR A 218 -1.24 3.07 -13.53
N ASN A 219 -0.74 3.45 -12.36
CA ASN A 219 0.34 2.79 -11.64
C ASN A 219 0.18 3.05 -10.14
N LEU A 220 0.94 2.31 -9.31
CA LEU A 220 0.86 2.42 -7.86
C LEU A 220 1.04 3.86 -7.35
N SER A 221 2.06 4.58 -7.82
CA SER A 221 2.32 5.96 -7.38
C SER A 221 1.18 6.91 -7.72
N ASN A 222 0.64 6.80 -8.94
CA ASN A 222 -0.53 7.56 -9.37
C ASN A 222 -1.75 7.23 -8.50
N ALA A 223 -2.05 5.95 -8.26
CA ALA A 223 -3.18 5.55 -7.44
C ALA A 223 -3.06 6.05 -5.99
N GLN A 224 -1.87 5.95 -5.38
CA GLN A 224 -1.63 6.46 -4.03
C GLN A 224 -1.85 7.97 -3.94
N ARG A 225 -1.38 8.74 -4.94
CA ARG A 225 -1.62 10.19 -5.01
C ARG A 225 -3.10 10.52 -5.21
N THR A 226 -3.76 9.82 -6.13
CA THR A 226 -5.19 10.00 -6.44
C THR A 226 -6.04 9.71 -5.20
N VAL A 227 -5.83 8.57 -4.54
CA VAL A 227 -6.59 8.20 -3.34
C VAL A 227 -6.34 9.19 -2.19
N ARG A 228 -5.09 9.61 -1.93
CA ARG A 228 -4.82 10.62 -0.90
C ARG A 228 -5.53 11.95 -1.18
N TYR A 229 -5.57 12.37 -2.44
CA TYR A 229 -6.35 13.54 -2.84
C TYR A 229 -7.84 13.35 -2.52
N LEU A 230 -8.43 12.23 -2.95
CA LEU A 230 -9.85 11.92 -2.75
C LEU A 230 -10.21 11.85 -1.26
N LEU A 231 -9.37 11.25 -0.42
CA LEU A 231 -9.58 11.19 1.03
C LEU A 231 -9.71 12.57 1.70
N THR A 232 -9.17 13.62 1.08
CA THR A 232 -9.23 15.00 1.58
C THR A 232 -10.21 15.90 0.81
N SER A 233 -10.75 15.40 -0.30
CA SER A 233 -11.65 16.16 -1.18
C SER A 233 -13.07 16.15 -0.63
N PRO A 234 -13.78 17.29 -0.59
CA PRO A 234 -15.21 17.33 -0.26
C PRO A 234 -16.09 16.47 -1.17
N PHE A 235 -15.63 16.20 -2.40
CA PHE A 235 -16.31 15.35 -3.38
C PHE A 235 -15.68 13.95 -3.49
N GLY A 236 -14.69 13.64 -2.65
CA GLY A 236 -13.85 12.46 -2.80
C GLY A 236 -14.59 11.13 -2.74
N ILE A 237 -15.67 11.05 -1.95
CA ILE A 237 -16.55 9.87 -1.90
C ILE A 237 -17.24 9.68 -3.25
N GLN A 238 -17.94 10.70 -3.76
CA GLN A 238 -18.64 10.64 -5.05
C GLN A 238 -17.68 10.35 -6.20
N ASP A 239 -16.56 11.04 -6.22
CA ASP A 239 -15.51 10.88 -7.23
C ASP A 239 -14.91 9.46 -7.23
N MET A 240 -14.75 8.86 -6.04
CA MET A 240 -14.31 7.47 -5.90
C MET A 240 -15.40 6.49 -6.29
N GLU A 241 -16.67 6.74 -5.96
CA GLU A 241 -17.80 5.91 -6.41
C GLU A 241 -17.84 5.86 -7.94
N ASP A 242 -17.71 7.00 -8.60
CA ASP A 242 -17.67 7.07 -10.06
C ASP A 242 -16.44 6.34 -10.63
N ALA A 243 -15.28 6.43 -9.96
CA ALA A 243 -14.08 5.70 -10.35
C ALA A 243 -14.22 4.19 -10.17
N LYS A 244 -14.81 3.74 -9.06
CA LYS A 244 -15.17 2.36 -8.78
C LYS A 244 -16.07 1.81 -9.88
N GLU A 245 -17.14 2.52 -10.25
CA GLU A 245 -18.03 2.11 -11.35
C GLU A 245 -17.28 1.95 -12.67
N ARG A 246 -16.43 2.92 -13.04
CA ARG A 246 -15.63 2.85 -14.27
C ARG A 246 -14.73 1.62 -14.27
N GLU A 247 -14.03 1.34 -13.18
CA GLU A 247 -13.12 0.22 -13.10
C GLU A 247 -13.84 -1.14 -13.06
N ILE A 248 -14.97 -1.26 -12.35
CA ILE A 248 -15.81 -2.46 -12.41
C ILE A 248 -16.28 -2.72 -13.84
N ASN A 249 -16.75 -1.68 -14.54
CA ASN A 249 -17.23 -1.82 -15.92
C ASN A 249 -16.11 -2.23 -16.88
N LYS A 250 -14.91 -1.63 -16.78
CA LYS A 250 -13.75 -2.06 -17.57
C LYS A 250 -13.41 -3.53 -17.34
N ILE A 251 -13.39 -4.00 -16.09
CA ILE A 251 -13.13 -5.41 -15.79
C ILE A 251 -14.24 -6.28 -16.40
N LYS A 252 -15.51 -5.92 -16.24
CA LYS A 252 -16.65 -6.66 -16.81
C LYS A 252 -16.63 -6.70 -18.33
N GLU A 253 -16.23 -5.61 -18.99
CA GLU A 253 -16.05 -5.57 -20.45
C GLU A 253 -14.98 -6.55 -20.90
N VAL A 254 -13.83 -6.58 -20.21
CA VAL A 254 -12.77 -7.56 -20.49
C VAL A 254 -13.29 -8.98 -20.30
N LEU A 255 -13.95 -9.28 -19.16
CA LEU A 255 -14.50 -10.61 -18.85
C LEU A 255 -15.52 -11.12 -19.88
N ASN A 256 -16.15 -10.22 -20.64
CA ASN A 256 -17.12 -10.53 -21.68
C ASN A 256 -16.59 -10.27 -23.10
N SER A 257 -15.28 -10.04 -23.25
CA SER A 257 -14.65 -9.79 -24.54
C SER A 257 -14.64 -11.04 -25.44
N PRO A 258 -14.68 -10.87 -26.78
CA PRO A 258 -14.56 -11.98 -27.73
C PRO A 258 -13.25 -12.78 -27.57
N ASP A 259 -12.17 -12.10 -27.16
CA ASP A 259 -10.85 -12.70 -26.97
C ASP A 259 -10.89 -13.71 -25.81
N LEU A 260 -11.42 -13.31 -24.64
CA LEU A 260 -11.60 -14.23 -23.52
C LEU A 260 -12.64 -15.31 -23.83
N ALA A 261 -13.72 -15.00 -24.55
CA ALA A 261 -14.72 -15.96 -24.97
C ALA A 261 -14.10 -17.10 -25.81
N THR A 262 -13.14 -16.78 -26.68
CA THR A 262 -12.42 -17.78 -27.49
C THR A 262 -11.58 -18.69 -26.61
N LEU A 263 -10.86 -18.14 -25.63
CA LEU A 263 -10.06 -18.92 -24.69
C LEU A 263 -10.94 -19.84 -23.81
N PHE A 264 -12.09 -19.35 -23.34
CA PHE A 264 -13.02 -20.13 -22.52
C PHE A 264 -13.73 -21.27 -23.26
N ASN A 265 -13.84 -21.19 -24.58
CA ASN A 265 -14.49 -22.22 -25.40
C ASN A 265 -13.56 -23.37 -25.82
N THR A 266 -12.32 -23.39 -25.32
CA THR A 266 -11.34 -24.43 -25.63
C THR A 266 -11.63 -25.71 -24.83
N LYS A 267 -11.67 -26.87 -25.50
CA LYS A 267 -11.93 -28.17 -24.86
C LYS A 267 -10.79 -28.66 -23.95
N GLN A 268 -9.58 -28.14 -24.13
CA GLN A 268 -8.40 -28.53 -23.34
C GLN A 268 -8.11 -27.47 -22.27
N VAL A 269 -8.31 -27.86 -21.02
CA VAL A 269 -7.95 -27.07 -19.84
C VAL A 269 -6.53 -27.45 -19.43
N ASN A 270 -5.58 -26.57 -19.73
CA ASN A 270 -4.16 -26.74 -19.43
C ASN A 270 -3.48 -25.35 -19.27
N SER A 271 -2.17 -25.32 -19.07
CA SER A 271 -1.43 -24.08 -18.86
C SER A 271 -1.40 -23.13 -20.07
N GLU A 272 -1.57 -23.63 -21.30
CA GLU A 272 -1.65 -22.80 -22.50
C GLU A 272 -2.97 -22.04 -22.59
N THR A 273 -4.04 -22.57 -21.99
CA THR A 273 -5.34 -21.90 -21.93
C THR A 273 -5.49 -21.04 -20.67
N ILE A 274 -5.13 -21.56 -19.50
CA ILE A 274 -5.39 -20.89 -18.21
C ILE A 274 -4.43 -19.76 -17.93
N SER A 275 -3.14 -19.89 -18.29
CA SER A 275 -2.16 -18.84 -18.02
C SER A 275 -2.50 -17.52 -18.74
N PRO A 276 -2.85 -17.50 -20.04
CA PRO A 276 -3.28 -16.26 -20.71
C PRO A 276 -4.57 -15.68 -20.13
N ILE A 277 -5.55 -16.50 -19.75
CA ILE A 277 -6.78 -16.03 -19.10
C ILE A 277 -6.44 -15.27 -17.80
N CYS A 278 -5.60 -15.86 -16.95
CA CYS A 278 -5.15 -15.23 -15.72
C CYS A 278 -4.42 -13.89 -16.00
N GLN A 279 -3.50 -13.86 -16.95
CA GLN A 279 -2.76 -12.64 -17.31
C GLN A 279 -3.67 -11.50 -17.80
N ILE A 280 -4.69 -11.81 -18.61
CA ILE A 280 -5.68 -10.83 -19.08
C ILE A 280 -6.46 -10.28 -17.88
N MET A 281 -6.97 -11.14 -17.01
CA MET A 281 -7.72 -10.74 -15.81
C MET A 281 -6.86 -9.93 -14.84
N GLU A 282 -5.60 -10.31 -14.64
CA GLU A 282 -4.64 -9.59 -13.79
C GLU A 282 -4.33 -8.20 -14.33
N THR A 283 -4.13 -8.08 -15.64
CA THR A 283 -3.89 -6.80 -16.30
C THR A 283 -5.09 -5.88 -16.14
N ALA A 284 -6.31 -6.39 -16.38
CA ALA A 284 -7.55 -5.63 -16.20
C ALA A 284 -7.80 -5.23 -14.75
N SER A 285 -7.39 -6.07 -13.80
CA SER A 285 -7.63 -5.83 -12.35
C SER A 285 -6.56 -4.96 -11.70
N THR A 286 -5.38 -4.81 -12.31
CA THR A 286 -4.23 -4.10 -11.73
C THR A 286 -4.55 -2.67 -11.27
N PRO A 287 -5.26 -1.83 -12.05
CA PRO A 287 -5.66 -0.50 -11.58
C PRO A 287 -6.55 -0.54 -10.33
N SER A 288 -7.50 -1.48 -10.28
CA SER A 288 -8.36 -1.69 -9.11
C SER A 288 -7.56 -2.18 -7.90
N MET A 289 -6.57 -3.07 -8.10
CA MET A 289 -5.64 -3.48 -7.04
C MET A 289 -4.89 -2.28 -6.43
N PHE A 290 -4.41 -1.36 -7.28
CA PHE A 290 -3.75 -0.14 -6.80
C PHE A 290 -4.69 0.80 -6.04
N ALA A 291 -5.93 0.93 -6.50
CA ALA A 291 -6.94 1.76 -5.84
C ALA A 291 -7.29 1.22 -4.45
N VAL A 292 -7.75 -0.04 -4.35
CA VAL A 292 -8.22 -0.62 -3.09
C VAL A 292 -7.08 -0.76 -2.08
N SER A 293 -5.88 -1.14 -2.52
CA SER A 293 -4.71 -1.18 -1.61
C SER A 293 -4.34 0.19 -1.07
N SER A 294 -4.47 1.24 -1.89
CA SER A 294 -4.22 2.62 -1.46
C SER A 294 -5.30 3.13 -0.50
N ILE A 295 -6.57 2.77 -0.70
CA ILE A 295 -7.66 3.08 0.24
C ILE A 295 -7.40 2.38 1.57
N ALA A 296 -7.13 1.08 1.56
CA ALA A 296 -6.82 0.35 2.79
C ALA A 296 -5.58 0.89 3.52
N LYS A 297 -4.60 1.45 2.78
CA LYS A 297 -3.36 1.99 3.35
C LYS A 297 -3.53 3.38 3.99
N TYR A 298 -4.30 4.27 3.36
CA TYR A 298 -4.37 5.69 3.75
C TYR A 298 -5.74 6.11 4.29
N GLY A 299 -6.78 5.34 4.01
CA GLY A 299 -8.15 5.64 4.39
C GLY A 299 -8.39 5.55 5.89
N ASP A 300 -9.39 6.31 6.35
CA ASP A 300 -9.95 6.19 7.68
C ASP A 300 -10.88 4.98 7.72
N ASP A 301 -10.49 3.95 8.46
CA ASP A 301 -11.25 2.70 8.56
C ASP A 301 -12.46 2.81 9.52
N SER A 302 -12.73 3.99 10.08
CA SER A 302 -13.99 4.33 10.74
C SER A 302 -15.04 4.95 9.79
N SER A 303 -14.64 5.31 8.56
CA SER A 303 -15.55 5.89 7.57
C SER A 303 -16.40 4.81 6.89
N ILE A 304 -17.70 4.85 7.14
CA ILE A 304 -18.68 3.94 6.55
C ILE A 304 -18.63 4.00 5.02
N ASP A 305 -18.49 5.19 4.43
CA ASP A 305 -18.48 5.36 2.98
C ASP A 305 -17.26 4.69 2.33
N TRP A 306 -16.06 4.82 2.89
CA TRP A 306 -14.87 4.18 2.35
C TRP A 306 -14.89 2.67 2.53
N LEU A 307 -15.41 2.19 3.67
CA LEU A 307 -15.65 0.76 3.89
C LEU A 307 -16.61 0.22 2.81
N GLU A 308 -17.75 0.92 2.61
CA GLU A 308 -18.76 0.54 1.61
C GLU A 308 -18.20 0.53 0.20
N ILE A 309 -17.47 1.58 -0.21
CA ILE A 309 -16.83 1.65 -1.54
C ILE A 309 -15.97 0.42 -1.80
N THR A 310 -15.05 0.09 -0.89
CA THR A 310 -14.13 -1.05 -1.11
C THR A 310 -14.84 -2.39 -1.03
N GLY A 311 -15.82 -2.49 -0.14
CA GLY A 311 -16.64 -3.66 0.05
C GLY A 311 -17.51 -3.97 -1.17
N ASP A 312 -18.29 -3.00 -1.65
CA ASP A 312 -19.13 -3.13 -2.85
C ASP A 312 -18.29 -3.42 -4.11
N TRP A 313 -17.11 -2.80 -4.22
CA TRP A 313 -16.20 -3.04 -5.35
C TRP A 313 -15.83 -4.52 -5.46
N ILE A 314 -15.46 -5.14 -4.34
CA ILE A 314 -15.07 -6.54 -4.30
C ILE A 314 -16.30 -7.45 -4.39
N GLU A 315 -17.40 -7.10 -3.72
CA GLU A 315 -18.67 -7.84 -3.73
C GLU A 315 -19.19 -8.02 -5.16
N ARG A 316 -19.27 -6.93 -5.93
CA ARG A 316 -19.77 -6.95 -7.32
C ARG A 316 -18.90 -7.73 -8.28
N LEU A 317 -17.59 -7.77 -8.05
CA LEU A 317 -16.66 -8.57 -8.85
C LEU A 317 -16.61 -10.04 -8.38
N SER A 318 -17.08 -10.33 -7.16
CA SER A 318 -17.16 -11.69 -6.61
C SER A 318 -18.50 -12.38 -6.87
N THR A 319 -19.48 -11.63 -7.36
CA THR A 319 -20.82 -12.14 -7.70
C THR A 319 -20.72 -13.06 -8.91
N ARG A 320 -21.02 -14.33 -8.70
CA ARG A 320 -20.94 -15.35 -9.74
C ARG A 320 -22.20 -15.33 -10.61
N ILE A 321 -21.99 -15.17 -11.90
CA ILE A 321 -23.04 -15.22 -12.92
C ILE A 321 -22.84 -16.49 -13.74
N ILE A 322 -23.90 -17.29 -13.86
CA ILE A 322 -23.89 -18.47 -14.73
C ILE A 322 -24.28 -18.05 -16.13
N GLU A 323 -23.42 -18.39 -17.07
CA GLU A 323 -23.61 -18.10 -18.47
C GLU A 323 -23.84 -19.40 -19.24
N ASN A 324 -24.96 -19.46 -19.96
CA ASN A 324 -25.24 -20.59 -20.84
C ASN A 324 -24.20 -20.63 -21.97
N GLY A 325 -23.68 -21.82 -22.27
CA GLY A 325 -22.72 -22.02 -23.37
C GLY A 325 -21.26 -22.09 -22.94
N TYR A 326 -20.94 -21.86 -21.66
CA TYR A 326 -19.58 -22.06 -21.12
C TYR A 326 -19.48 -23.27 -20.19
N TYR A 327 -18.26 -23.78 -20.03
CA TYR A 327 -17.94 -24.78 -19.01
C TYR A 327 -18.12 -24.20 -17.60
N GLN A 328 -18.52 -25.06 -16.65
CA GLN A 328 -18.83 -24.65 -15.28
C GLN A 328 -17.72 -23.80 -14.64
N TYR A 329 -16.45 -24.18 -14.82
CA TYR A 329 -15.30 -23.50 -14.24
C TYR A 329 -15.16 -22.03 -14.64
N VAL A 330 -15.70 -21.62 -15.78
CA VAL A 330 -15.59 -20.24 -16.31
C VAL A 330 -16.26 -19.27 -15.35
N SER A 331 -17.45 -19.61 -14.86
CA SER A 331 -18.18 -18.75 -13.90
C SER A 331 -17.42 -18.57 -12.58
N TYR A 332 -16.64 -19.56 -12.16
CA TYR A 332 -15.80 -19.48 -10.97
C TYR A 332 -14.54 -18.64 -11.24
N LEU A 333 -13.86 -18.91 -12.36
CA LEU A 333 -12.63 -18.21 -12.70
C LEU A 333 -12.88 -16.72 -13.00
N LYS A 334 -14.07 -16.35 -13.48
CA LYS A 334 -14.49 -14.95 -13.66
C LYS A 334 -14.54 -14.14 -12.35
N THR A 335 -14.52 -14.76 -11.16
CA THR A 335 -14.40 -14.06 -9.88
C THR A 335 -12.95 -13.80 -9.45
N TYR A 336 -11.96 -14.24 -10.24
CA TYR A 336 -10.53 -14.04 -9.97
C TYR A 336 -10.13 -12.56 -9.77
N PRO A 337 -10.68 -11.57 -10.51
CA PRO A 337 -10.48 -10.16 -10.20
C PRO A 337 -10.80 -9.80 -8.74
N ALA A 338 -11.91 -10.28 -8.19
CA ALA A 338 -12.26 -10.01 -6.80
C ALA A 338 -11.31 -10.70 -5.80
N LEU A 339 -10.77 -11.87 -6.14
CA LEU A 339 -9.73 -12.52 -5.34
C LEU A 339 -8.46 -11.66 -5.27
N LEU A 340 -8.03 -11.08 -6.40
CA LEU A 340 -6.88 -10.18 -6.45
C LEU A 340 -7.09 -8.93 -5.58
N LEU A 341 -8.30 -8.37 -5.62
CA LEU A 341 -8.65 -7.19 -4.80
C LEU A 341 -8.74 -7.55 -3.31
N LEU A 342 -9.29 -8.72 -2.94
CA LEU A 342 -9.32 -9.20 -1.55
C LEU A 342 -7.90 -9.27 -0.95
N TYR A 343 -6.95 -9.88 -1.66
CA TYR A 343 -5.57 -9.95 -1.18
C TYR A 343 -4.91 -8.57 -1.14
N SER A 344 -5.14 -7.74 -2.17
CA SER A 344 -4.57 -6.38 -2.25
C SER A 344 -5.06 -5.47 -1.13
N LEU A 345 -6.38 -5.45 -0.88
CA LEU A 345 -7.01 -4.71 0.21
C LEU A 345 -6.57 -5.29 1.55
N GLY A 346 -6.71 -6.60 1.75
CA GLY A 346 -6.52 -7.26 3.03
C GLY A 346 -5.09 -7.19 3.55
N ILE A 347 -4.09 -7.44 2.69
CA ILE A 347 -2.67 -7.29 3.06
C ILE A 347 -2.36 -5.83 3.41
N SER A 348 -2.87 -4.87 2.63
CA SER A 348 -2.62 -3.44 2.87
C SER A 348 -3.29 -2.92 4.15
N ALA A 349 -4.52 -3.37 4.41
CA ALA A 349 -5.29 -3.05 5.62
C ALA A 349 -4.59 -3.58 6.87
N LEU A 350 -4.23 -4.87 6.87
CA LEU A 350 -3.53 -5.52 7.98
C LEU A 350 -2.21 -4.83 8.31
N ARG A 351 -1.43 -4.46 7.28
CA ARG A 351 -0.13 -3.79 7.45
C ARG A 351 -0.24 -2.37 7.98
N SER A 352 -1.29 -1.66 7.58
CA SER A 352 -1.49 -0.25 7.96
C SER A 352 -2.12 -0.13 9.36
N GLY A 353 -2.75 -1.21 9.82
CA GLY A 353 -3.52 -1.24 11.06
C GLY A 353 -5.00 -0.91 10.85
N ASN A 354 -5.41 -0.69 9.60
CA ASN A 354 -6.75 -0.28 9.17
C ASN A 354 -7.65 -1.51 9.00
N ILE A 355 -7.80 -2.31 10.06
CA ILE A 355 -8.39 -3.65 9.98
C ILE A 355 -9.89 -3.63 9.65
N TYR A 356 -10.58 -2.51 9.89
CA TYR A 356 -12.03 -2.46 9.65
C TYR A 356 -12.41 -2.62 8.17
N PHE A 357 -11.54 -2.24 7.22
CA PHE A 357 -11.74 -2.57 5.80
C PHE A 357 -11.84 -4.07 5.56
N LEU A 358 -10.94 -4.85 6.17
CA LEU A 358 -10.97 -6.30 6.05
C LEU A 358 -12.14 -6.90 6.85
N LYS A 359 -12.43 -6.36 8.03
CA LYS A 359 -13.53 -6.81 8.88
C LYS A 359 -14.88 -6.65 8.17
N GLU A 360 -15.13 -5.46 7.63
CA GLU A 360 -16.33 -5.15 6.87
C GLU A 360 -16.49 -6.11 5.69
N LEU A 361 -15.44 -6.26 4.87
CA LEU A 361 -15.45 -7.16 3.73
C LEU A 361 -15.76 -8.61 4.15
N THR A 362 -15.14 -9.12 5.23
CA THR A 362 -15.39 -10.50 5.69
C THR A 362 -16.81 -10.72 6.23
N ASN A 363 -17.56 -9.65 6.53
CA ASN A 363 -18.97 -9.74 6.95
C ASN A 363 -19.94 -9.69 5.76
N ARG A 364 -19.49 -9.34 4.56
CA ARG A 364 -20.35 -9.26 3.37
C ARG A 364 -20.87 -10.61 2.91
N ARG A 365 -22.00 -10.56 2.21
CA ARG A 365 -22.66 -11.70 1.58
C ARG A 365 -22.82 -11.44 0.11
N VAL A 366 -22.84 -12.52 -0.66
CA VAL A 366 -23.02 -12.51 -2.11
C VAL A 366 -24.11 -13.47 -2.49
N TYR A 367 -24.94 -13.06 -3.44
CA TYR A 367 -25.99 -13.90 -3.98
C TYR A 367 -25.45 -14.84 -5.06
N LEU A 368 -25.76 -16.13 -4.93
CA LEU A 368 -25.42 -17.16 -5.91
C LEU A 368 -26.60 -17.41 -6.83
N SER A 369 -26.46 -16.99 -8.09
CA SER A 369 -27.52 -17.07 -9.09
C SER A 369 -27.92 -18.51 -9.48
N ASP A 370 -27.05 -19.51 -9.36
CA ASP A 370 -27.43 -20.93 -9.53
C ASP A 370 -28.28 -21.46 -8.40
N THR A 371 -27.80 -21.27 -7.17
CA THR A 371 -28.38 -21.97 -6.02
C THR A 371 -29.52 -21.18 -5.41
N GLY A 372 -29.65 -19.90 -5.77
CA GLY A 372 -30.60 -18.97 -5.19
C GLY A 372 -30.28 -18.64 -3.73
N GLN A 373 -29.05 -18.88 -3.28
CA GLN A 373 -28.64 -18.72 -1.88
C GLN A 373 -27.74 -17.51 -1.71
N GLU A 374 -27.85 -16.86 -0.57
CA GLU A 374 -26.83 -15.93 -0.08
C GLU A 374 -25.77 -16.69 0.71
N VAL A 375 -24.51 -16.50 0.33
CA VAL A 375 -23.36 -17.04 1.04
C VAL A 375 -22.45 -15.92 1.50
N ASN A 376 -21.61 -16.16 2.50
CA ASN A 376 -20.58 -15.20 2.86
C ASN A 376 -19.57 -15.04 1.70
N ILE A 377 -19.08 -13.82 1.48
CA ILE A 377 -18.19 -13.51 0.36
C ILE A 377 -16.91 -14.35 0.35
N LEU A 378 -16.40 -14.77 1.52
CA LEU A 378 -15.21 -15.62 1.63
C LEU A 378 -15.40 -17.00 1.01
N TYR A 379 -16.65 -17.47 0.85
CA TYR A 379 -16.94 -18.69 0.12
C TYR A 379 -16.62 -18.55 -1.38
N ASN A 380 -17.04 -17.45 -2.00
CA ASN A 380 -16.78 -17.18 -3.42
C ASN A 380 -15.33 -16.80 -3.70
N LEU A 381 -14.67 -16.21 -2.71
CA LEU A 381 -13.27 -15.76 -2.79
C LEU A 381 -12.28 -16.75 -2.18
N ASN A 382 -12.71 -17.98 -1.92
CA ASN A 382 -11.79 -19.05 -1.61
C ASN A 382 -10.99 -19.42 -2.88
N SER A 383 -9.66 -19.46 -2.80
CA SER A 383 -8.80 -19.79 -3.95
C SER A 383 -9.16 -21.14 -4.60
N ARG A 384 -9.59 -22.13 -3.81
CA ARG A 384 -10.10 -23.43 -4.32
C ARG A 384 -11.41 -23.30 -5.08
N TYR A 385 -12.23 -22.34 -4.69
CA TYR A 385 -13.51 -22.07 -5.35
C TYR A 385 -13.26 -21.32 -6.66
N VAL A 386 -12.52 -20.20 -6.62
CA VAL A 386 -12.16 -19.39 -7.79
C VAL A 386 -11.45 -20.25 -8.85
N PHE A 387 -10.44 -21.02 -8.43
CA PHE A 387 -9.72 -21.96 -9.29
C PHE A 387 -10.29 -23.38 -9.16
N TYR A 388 -11.59 -23.51 -9.48
CA TYR A 388 -12.36 -24.75 -9.44
C TYR A 388 -11.65 -25.92 -10.14
N ASN A 389 -11.79 -27.15 -9.64
CA ASN A 389 -11.18 -28.37 -10.22
C ASN A 389 -9.66 -28.27 -10.46
N ASP A 390 -8.91 -27.81 -9.46
CA ASP A 390 -7.43 -27.72 -9.50
C ASP A 390 -6.87 -26.81 -10.60
N LEU A 391 -7.68 -25.92 -11.17
CA LEU A 391 -7.26 -24.95 -12.19
C LEU A 391 -6.03 -24.14 -11.81
N GLY A 392 -5.79 -23.94 -10.50
CA GLY A 392 -4.63 -23.25 -9.98
C GLY A 392 -3.30 -23.86 -10.46
N LYS A 393 -3.26 -25.18 -10.70
CA LYS A 393 -2.07 -25.88 -11.21
C LYS A 393 -1.69 -25.49 -12.64
N PHE A 394 -2.63 -24.88 -13.39
CA PHE A 394 -2.44 -24.46 -14.78
C PHE A 394 -2.19 -22.95 -14.91
N ILE A 395 -2.07 -22.21 -13.80
CA ILE A 395 -1.73 -20.77 -13.85
C ILE A 395 -0.36 -20.57 -14.51
N LYS A 396 0.57 -21.50 -14.27
CA LYS A 396 1.93 -21.46 -14.80
C LYS A 396 2.49 -22.88 -14.94
N THR A 397 3.22 -23.14 -16.02
CA THR A 397 3.92 -24.41 -16.21
C THR A 397 4.83 -24.73 -15.02
N GLY A 398 4.76 -25.96 -14.49
CA GLY A 398 5.51 -26.39 -13.31
C GLY A 398 4.75 -26.21 -11.99
N PHE A 399 3.50 -25.77 -12.02
CA PHE A 399 2.65 -25.62 -10.83
C PHE A 399 1.89 -26.91 -10.46
N GLU A 400 1.98 -27.95 -11.29
CA GLU A 400 1.28 -29.23 -11.11
C GLU A 400 1.70 -29.95 -9.83
N THR A 401 2.95 -29.75 -9.39
CA THR A 401 3.53 -30.35 -8.19
C THR A 401 3.54 -29.40 -6.98
N LYS A 402 3.00 -28.19 -7.12
CA LYS A 402 3.00 -27.21 -6.02
C LYS A 402 1.89 -27.51 -5.03
N TYR A 403 2.19 -27.32 -3.74
CA TYR A 403 1.21 -27.52 -2.66
C TYR A 403 0.09 -26.48 -2.72
N THR A 404 0.40 -25.22 -3.00
CA THR A 404 -0.55 -24.10 -3.04
C THR A 404 -0.30 -23.24 -4.28
N PRO A 405 -0.59 -23.74 -5.49
CA PRO A 405 -0.19 -23.09 -6.73
C PRO A 405 -0.80 -21.69 -6.88
N VAL A 406 -2.02 -21.45 -6.36
CA VAL A 406 -2.62 -20.11 -6.36
C VAL A 406 -1.86 -19.15 -5.45
N SER A 407 -1.55 -19.54 -4.21
CA SER A 407 -0.76 -18.71 -3.28
C SER A 407 0.66 -18.44 -3.83
N ASP A 408 1.28 -19.44 -4.46
CA ASP A 408 2.60 -19.33 -5.09
C ASP A 408 2.61 -18.40 -6.31
N HIS A 409 1.45 -18.19 -6.94
CA HIS A 409 1.26 -17.18 -7.98
C HIS A 409 0.98 -15.78 -7.40
N LEU A 410 0.01 -15.71 -6.48
CA LEU A 410 -0.47 -14.44 -5.91
C LEU A 410 0.60 -13.71 -5.11
N ALA A 411 1.42 -14.43 -4.34
CA ALA A 411 2.45 -13.82 -3.50
C ALA A 411 3.44 -12.96 -4.31
N PRO A 412 4.17 -13.47 -5.32
CA PRO A 412 5.08 -12.65 -6.13
C PRO A 412 4.34 -11.63 -7.00
N LEU A 413 3.16 -11.95 -7.53
CA LEU A 413 2.36 -11.00 -8.33
C LEU A 413 2.04 -9.73 -7.53
N ILE A 414 1.44 -9.89 -6.35
CA ILE A 414 1.01 -8.78 -5.50
C ILE A 414 2.22 -8.05 -4.92
N LYS A 415 3.29 -8.76 -4.54
CA LYS A 415 4.54 -8.15 -4.09
C LYS A 415 5.09 -7.22 -5.16
N ASN A 416 5.23 -7.70 -6.40
CA ASN A 416 5.85 -6.92 -7.47
C ASN A 416 5.01 -5.70 -7.85
N LYS A 417 3.68 -5.77 -7.72
CA LYS A 417 2.78 -4.66 -8.03
C LYS A 417 2.70 -3.63 -6.89
N LEU A 418 2.61 -4.08 -5.63
CA LEU A 418 2.28 -3.21 -4.48
C LEU A 418 3.48 -2.90 -3.56
N TYR A 419 4.47 -3.78 -3.53
CA TYR A 419 5.62 -3.73 -2.61
C TYR A 419 6.96 -4.06 -3.31
N PRO A 420 7.27 -3.43 -4.47
CA PRO A 420 8.41 -3.84 -5.31
C PRO A 420 9.78 -3.70 -4.62
N HIS A 421 9.91 -2.80 -3.65
CA HIS A 421 11.16 -2.55 -2.92
C HIS A 421 11.24 -3.28 -1.57
N GLU A 422 10.23 -4.05 -1.20
CA GLU A 422 10.25 -4.79 0.06
C GLU A 422 11.04 -6.10 -0.08
N GLU A 423 11.77 -6.47 0.97
CA GLU A 423 12.42 -7.77 1.09
C GLU A 423 11.39 -8.92 1.00
N ASP A 424 11.72 -9.98 0.27
CA ASP A 424 10.84 -11.15 0.06
C ASP A 424 10.33 -11.73 1.37
N GLN A 425 11.22 -12.04 2.32
CA GLN A 425 10.81 -12.66 3.58
C GLN A 425 9.87 -11.77 4.39
N LYS A 426 10.13 -10.45 4.39
CA LYS A 426 9.30 -9.48 5.09
C LYS A 426 7.90 -9.43 4.50
N TYR A 427 7.78 -9.38 3.17
CA TYR A 427 6.47 -9.41 2.51
C TYR A 427 5.74 -10.73 2.76
N ILE A 428 6.44 -11.86 2.62
CA ILE A 428 5.88 -13.21 2.76
C ILE A 428 5.31 -13.45 4.17
N ASN A 429 5.94 -12.89 5.21
CA ASN A 429 5.39 -12.90 6.57
C ASN A 429 3.97 -12.30 6.64
N TRP A 430 3.74 -11.17 5.96
CA TRP A 430 2.42 -10.53 5.93
C TRP A 430 1.42 -11.27 5.04
N PHE A 431 1.88 -11.82 3.92
CA PHE A 431 1.05 -12.61 3.02
C PHE A 431 0.48 -13.86 3.73
N ASP A 432 1.35 -14.64 4.38
CA ASP A 432 0.92 -15.84 5.09
C ASP A 432 0.10 -15.53 6.35
N LEU A 433 0.42 -14.43 7.06
CA LEU A 433 -0.43 -13.97 8.16
C LEU A 433 -1.82 -13.61 7.65
N PHE A 434 -1.93 -12.90 6.53
CA PHE A 434 -3.22 -12.58 5.92
C PHE A 434 -4.01 -13.85 5.56
N GLU A 435 -3.41 -14.80 4.83
CA GLU A 435 -4.08 -16.05 4.46
C GLU A 435 -4.52 -16.86 5.69
N PHE A 436 -3.69 -16.90 6.73
CA PHE A 436 -4.02 -17.55 8.00
C PHE A 436 -5.25 -16.90 8.66
N LEU A 437 -5.29 -15.56 8.74
CA LEU A 437 -6.42 -14.83 9.32
C LEU A 437 -7.70 -15.01 8.49
N ILE A 438 -7.60 -15.02 7.16
CA ILE A 438 -8.72 -15.34 6.27
C ILE A 438 -9.21 -16.77 6.50
N SER A 439 -8.31 -17.74 6.71
CA SER A 439 -8.69 -19.11 7.04
C SER A 439 -9.46 -19.19 8.36
N LEU A 440 -9.10 -18.41 9.37
CA LEU A 440 -9.86 -18.29 10.62
C LEU A 440 -11.24 -17.67 10.39
N LYS A 441 -11.31 -16.54 9.69
CA LYS A 441 -12.58 -15.87 9.35
C LYS A 441 -13.50 -16.75 8.51
N PHE A 442 -12.95 -17.61 7.67
CA PHE A 442 -13.73 -18.57 6.91
C PHE A 442 -14.44 -19.58 7.83
N VAL A 443 -13.75 -20.11 8.84
CA VAL A 443 -14.36 -20.98 9.86
C VAL A 443 -15.47 -20.24 10.59
N GLU A 444 -15.21 -18.99 11.01
CA GLU A 444 -16.20 -18.16 11.68
C GLU A 444 -17.46 -17.95 10.82
N LYS A 445 -17.31 -17.58 9.55
CA LYS A 445 -18.41 -17.07 8.73
C LYS A 445 -19.12 -18.10 7.84
N CYS A 446 -18.42 -19.12 7.37
CA CYS A 446 -18.94 -19.97 6.28
C CYS A 446 -19.58 -21.28 6.74
N ASN A 447 -19.64 -21.58 8.05
CA ASN A 447 -20.14 -22.85 8.60
C ASN A 447 -19.73 -24.09 7.77
N CYS A 448 -18.48 -24.13 7.33
CA CYS A 448 -17.94 -25.17 6.46
C CYS A 448 -17.20 -26.25 7.25
N SER A 449 -17.21 -27.48 6.73
CA SER A 449 -16.45 -28.63 7.25
C SER A 449 -15.03 -28.69 6.71
N TYR A 450 -14.48 -27.59 6.19
CA TYR A 450 -13.14 -27.55 5.59
C TYR A 450 -12.45 -26.21 5.81
N LEU A 451 -11.11 -26.22 5.72
CA LEU A 451 -10.25 -25.06 5.90
C LEU A 451 -9.77 -24.49 4.55
N ILE A 452 -9.47 -23.20 4.52
CA ILE A 452 -8.85 -22.56 3.36
C ILE A 452 -7.40 -23.01 3.27
N ASN A 453 -6.98 -23.43 2.08
CA ASN A 453 -5.58 -23.72 1.81
C ASN A 453 -4.85 -22.42 1.46
N GLY A 454 -3.81 -22.12 2.23
CA GLY A 454 -2.84 -21.06 1.94
C GLY A 454 -1.41 -21.56 2.13
N SER A 455 -0.43 -20.80 1.68
CA SER A 455 0.99 -21.19 1.80
C SER A 455 1.44 -21.34 3.25
N PHE A 456 0.79 -20.68 4.21
CA PHE A 456 1.07 -20.83 5.65
C PHE A 456 0.96 -22.28 6.18
N VAL A 457 0.26 -23.17 5.46
CA VAL A 457 0.05 -24.58 5.82
C VAL A 457 1.31 -25.43 5.64
N TRP A 458 2.21 -25.05 4.73
CA TRP A 458 3.46 -25.79 4.46
C TRP A 458 4.70 -24.88 4.53
N ARG A 459 4.55 -23.56 4.42
CA ARG A 459 5.66 -22.60 4.53
C ARG A 459 6.04 -22.40 6.00
N HIS A 460 7.14 -22.99 6.41
CA HIS A 460 7.57 -23.00 7.82
C HIS A 460 8.21 -21.68 8.30
N GLU A 461 8.85 -20.93 7.40
CA GLU A 461 9.58 -19.68 7.70
C GLU A 461 8.70 -18.57 8.29
N THR A 462 7.40 -18.52 7.97
CA THR A 462 6.46 -17.50 8.47
C THR A 462 5.81 -17.85 9.81
N LYS A 463 5.96 -19.09 10.29
CA LYS A 463 5.29 -19.59 11.50
C LYS A 463 5.59 -18.73 12.73
N ASN A 464 6.84 -18.31 12.91
CA ASN A 464 7.24 -17.48 14.03
C ASN A 464 6.56 -16.10 14.02
N PHE A 465 6.35 -15.52 12.83
CA PHE A 465 5.66 -14.25 12.68
C PHE A 465 4.17 -14.38 13.03
N ILE A 466 3.52 -15.44 12.56
CA ILE A 466 2.12 -15.76 12.87
C ILE A 466 1.93 -15.99 14.38
N ILE A 467 2.81 -16.79 15.00
CA ILE A 467 2.78 -17.07 16.45
C ILE A 467 2.87 -15.76 17.24
N LYS A 468 3.81 -14.87 16.90
CA LYS A 468 3.96 -13.56 17.55
C LYS A 468 2.73 -12.67 17.36
N ALA A 469 2.10 -12.70 16.18
CA ALA A 469 0.87 -11.95 15.93
C ALA A 469 -0.29 -12.44 16.82
N ILE A 470 -0.46 -13.75 16.95
CA ILE A 470 -1.48 -14.36 17.83
C ILE A 470 -1.20 -14.01 19.30
N GLN A 471 0.03 -14.20 19.79
CA GLN A 471 0.42 -13.84 21.15
C GLN A 471 0.17 -12.35 21.41
N GLY A 472 0.56 -11.49 20.48
CA GLY A 472 0.30 -10.06 20.56
C GLY A 472 -1.19 -9.72 20.62
N ALA A 473 -2.05 -10.47 19.93
CA ALA A 473 -3.50 -10.28 19.96
C ALA A 473 -4.09 -10.63 21.33
N VAL A 474 -3.60 -11.72 21.94
CA VAL A 474 -4.01 -12.13 23.30
C VAL A 474 -3.55 -11.13 24.34
N CYS A 475 -2.27 -10.76 24.33
CA CYS A 475 -1.69 -9.86 25.33
C CYS A 475 -2.04 -8.38 25.08
N GLN A 476 -2.56 -8.04 23.91
CA GLN A 476 -2.85 -6.67 23.45
C GLN A 476 -1.67 -5.69 23.61
N ASN A 477 -0.44 -6.21 23.56
CA ASN A 477 0.79 -5.49 23.91
C ASN A 477 1.55 -4.95 22.68
N SER A 478 1.01 -5.15 21.48
CA SER A 478 1.60 -4.66 20.23
C SER A 478 0.53 -4.07 19.32
N LYS A 479 0.94 -3.13 18.44
CA LYS A 479 0.03 -2.56 17.41
C LYS A 479 -0.56 -3.68 16.55
N LEU A 480 0.28 -4.57 16.04
CA LEU A 480 -0.15 -5.73 15.24
C LEU A 480 -1.13 -6.62 16.00
N GLY A 481 -0.85 -6.92 17.28
CA GLY A 481 -1.76 -7.70 18.11
C GLY A 481 -3.14 -7.08 18.23
N LYS A 482 -3.23 -5.78 18.55
CA LYS A 482 -4.50 -5.05 18.61
C LYS A 482 -5.23 -5.04 17.27
N THR A 483 -4.49 -4.85 16.17
CA THR A 483 -5.03 -4.92 14.80
C THR A 483 -5.63 -6.31 14.52
N VAL A 484 -4.91 -7.39 14.83
CA VAL A 484 -5.40 -8.76 14.65
C VAL A 484 -6.66 -9.01 15.48
N LEU A 485 -6.65 -8.61 16.75
CA LEU A 485 -7.81 -8.78 17.64
C LEU A 485 -9.06 -8.03 17.12
N GLY A 486 -8.87 -6.83 16.56
CA GLY A 486 -9.96 -6.02 16.01
C GLY A 486 -10.76 -6.72 14.90
N LEU A 487 -10.14 -7.68 14.19
CA LEU A 487 -10.80 -8.49 13.16
C LEU A 487 -11.85 -9.48 13.71
N PHE A 488 -11.73 -9.85 14.99
CA PHE A 488 -12.53 -10.89 15.65
C PHE A 488 -13.44 -10.35 16.77
N ASP A 489 -13.68 -9.04 16.77
CA ASP A 489 -14.48 -8.29 17.77
C ASP A 489 -13.82 -8.22 19.15
N ASP A 490 -13.62 -9.37 19.80
CA ASP A 490 -13.00 -9.46 21.13
C ASP A 490 -12.23 -10.77 21.34
N ILE A 491 -11.56 -10.86 22.50
CA ILE A 491 -10.72 -12.00 22.86
C ILE A 491 -11.53 -13.27 23.14
N THR A 492 -12.79 -13.16 23.54
CA THR A 492 -13.67 -14.30 23.81
C THR A 492 -14.01 -15.02 22.51
N ASN A 493 -14.47 -14.25 21.52
CA ASN A 493 -14.76 -14.76 20.18
C ASN A 493 -13.51 -15.36 19.53
N PHE A 494 -12.35 -14.69 19.68
CA PHE A 494 -11.09 -15.20 19.13
C PHE A 494 -10.68 -16.55 19.74
N LYS A 495 -10.89 -16.75 21.05
CA LYS A 495 -10.61 -18.03 21.74
C LYS A 495 -11.54 -19.15 21.27
N GLU A 496 -12.84 -18.89 21.23
CA GLU A 496 -13.81 -19.89 20.77
C GLU A 496 -13.50 -20.33 19.34
N LEU A 497 -13.20 -19.35 18.48
CA LEU A 497 -12.81 -19.60 17.10
C LEU A 497 -11.52 -20.43 17.00
N ALA A 498 -10.52 -20.16 17.85
CA ALA A 498 -9.28 -20.93 17.88
C ALA A 498 -9.51 -22.40 18.23
N HIS A 499 -10.36 -22.69 19.22
CA HIS A 499 -10.72 -24.08 19.55
C HIS A 499 -11.42 -24.79 18.39
N ARG A 500 -12.37 -24.11 17.74
CA ARG A 500 -13.08 -24.66 16.59
C ARG A 500 -12.14 -24.90 15.40
N TYR A 501 -11.22 -23.97 15.15
CA TYR A 501 -10.21 -24.10 14.10
C TYR A 501 -9.27 -25.28 14.35
N ASP A 502 -8.69 -25.38 15.56
CA ASP A 502 -7.78 -26.46 15.91
C ASP A 502 -8.46 -27.84 15.81
N SER A 503 -9.72 -27.94 16.20
CA SER A 503 -10.51 -29.18 16.06
C SER A 503 -10.62 -29.61 14.60
N LEU A 504 -10.96 -28.69 13.70
CA LEU A 504 -11.02 -28.96 12.26
C LEU A 504 -9.64 -29.29 11.70
N ALA A 505 -8.61 -28.54 12.10
CA ALA A 505 -7.24 -28.75 11.63
C ALA A 505 -6.71 -30.15 12.00
N LEU A 506 -7.01 -30.65 13.20
CA LEU A 506 -6.66 -32.01 13.63
C LEU A 506 -7.34 -33.08 12.76
N GLU A 507 -8.63 -32.91 12.47
CA GLU A 507 -9.38 -33.83 11.60
C GLU A 507 -8.71 -33.91 10.21
N TYR A 508 -8.42 -32.76 9.60
CA TYR A 508 -7.74 -32.70 8.30
C TYR A 508 -6.33 -33.27 8.31
N ASN A 509 -5.51 -32.90 9.29
CA ASN A 509 -4.13 -33.37 9.39
C ASN A 509 -4.05 -34.90 9.62
N SER A 510 -5.10 -35.51 10.16
CA SER A 510 -5.17 -36.96 10.37
C SER A 510 -5.58 -37.77 9.12
N SER A 511 -6.02 -37.09 8.05
CA SER A 511 -6.48 -37.74 6.82
C SER A 511 -5.32 -38.33 6.01
N LEU A 512 -5.47 -39.57 5.56
CA LEU A 512 -4.46 -40.30 4.79
C LEU A 512 -4.15 -39.58 3.46
N GLY A 513 -2.87 -39.33 3.19
CA GLY A 513 -2.40 -38.70 1.94
C GLY A 513 -2.32 -37.16 1.97
N PHE A 514 -2.47 -36.55 3.15
CA PHE A 514 -2.45 -35.10 3.32
C PHE A 514 -1.07 -34.59 3.77
N ASP A 515 -0.23 -34.15 2.82
CA ASP A 515 1.12 -33.62 3.06
C ASP A 515 1.10 -32.12 3.42
N ARG A 516 0.09 -31.70 4.18
CA ARG A 516 -0.21 -30.31 4.54
C ARG A 516 -0.47 -30.26 6.05
N SER A 517 0.13 -29.30 6.76
CA SER A 517 0.07 -29.21 8.23
C SER A 517 -0.63 -27.93 8.66
N TYR A 518 -1.96 -27.98 8.74
CA TYR A 518 -2.72 -26.87 9.29
C TYR A 518 -2.28 -26.61 10.74
N PRO A 519 -2.14 -25.34 11.17
CA PRO A 519 -1.93 -25.04 12.57
C PRO A 519 -3.08 -25.59 13.42
N SER A 520 -2.76 -26.53 14.30
CA SER A 520 -3.71 -27.17 15.22
C SER A 520 -3.30 -26.96 16.67
N TYR A 521 -2.76 -25.76 16.95
CA TYR A 521 -2.16 -25.38 18.23
C TYR A 521 -2.52 -23.95 18.63
N ILE A 522 -3.45 -23.30 17.94
CA ILE A 522 -3.82 -21.90 18.17
C ILE A 522 -4.42 -21.74 19.57
N SER A 523 -5.33 -22.62 20.00
CA SER A 523 -5.98 -22.52 21.32
C SER A 523 -4.99 -22.77 22.46
N GLU A 524 -4.04 -23.70 22.27
CA GLU A 524 -2.97 -23.95 23.23
C GLU A 524 -2.01 -22.74 23.31
N LEU A 525 -1.68 -22.14 22.16
CA LEU A 525 -0.85 -20.94 22.10
C LEU A 525 -1.49 -19.77 22.85
N ILE A 526 -2.80 -19.56 22.67
CA ILE A 526 -3.55 -18.53 23.40
C ILE A 526 -3.48 -18.81 24.91
N THR A 527 -3.78 -20.03 25.34
CA THR A 527 -3.73 -20.44 26.76
C THR A 527 -2.37 -20.19 27.39
N ARG A 528 -1.27 -20.44 26.65
CA ARG A 528 0.10 -20.19 27.13
C ARG A 528 0.46 -18.71 27.18
N ALA A 529 -0.03 -17.91 26.23
CA ALA A 529 0.20 -16.47 26.22
C ALA A 529 -0.41 -15.81 27.47
N GLU A 530 -1.61 -16.23 27.88
CA GLU A 530 -2.30 -15.70 29.06
C GLU A 530 -1.64 -16.08 30.39
N LYS A 531 -0.99 -17.24 30.47
CA LYS A 531 -0.26 -17.67 31.67
C LYS A 531 1.06 -16.93 31.89
N ASN A 532 1.57 -16.28 30.85
CA ASN A 532 2.85 -15.56 30.87
C ASN A 532 2.69 -14.02 30.89
N THR A 533 1.44 -13.53 30.93
CA THR A 533 1.05 -12.13 31.18
C THR A 533 0.55 -11.96 32.60
#